data_AF-A0AAV9GDA2-F1
#
_entry.id   AF-A0AAV9GDA2-F1
#
_cell.length_a   1.000
_cell.length_b   1.000
_cell.length_c   1.000
_cell.angle_alpha   90.00
_cell.angle_beta   90.00
_cell.angle_gamma   90.00
#
_symmetry.space_group_name_H-M   'P 1'
#
loop_
_entity.id
_entity.type
_entity.pdbx_description
1 polymer ?
#
loop_
_entity_poly.entity_id
_entity_poly.type
_entity_poly.pdbx_seq_one_letter_code
_entity_poly.pdbx_strand_id
1 'polypeptide(L)'
;DPYRPWTLPSSLSPNCTCPPHLPTALSQNCTYDALAAAWLPPHCRDEALTSEFTRSGPGVNGSWAYYADANGTVVTTVEEIAAMGEKGKFWVDRDWHLAHCVFYWEKYMRLRMTGKVLEERFDNVPHVRHCGRLLRKGKPEGRVLVEVDVVMDSRLDLGTVEVEHGGGHGEH
;
A
#
# COMPACT_ATOMS: atom_id res chain seq x y z
N ASP A 1 2.97 18.53 -14.21
CA ASP A 1 3.88 18.56 -13.06
C ASP A 1 3.48 17.40 -12.14
N PRO A 2 4.38 16.44 -11.83
CA PRO A 2 4.05 15.30 -10.98
C PRO A 2 3.65 15.68 -9.55
N TYR A 3 4.03 16.88 -9.07
CA TYR A 3 3.58 17.43 -7.78
C TYR A 3 2.22 18.15 -7.87
N ARG A 4 1.68 18.29 -9.09
CA ARG A 4 0.38 18.91 -9.35
C ARG A 4 -0.38 18.05 -10.35
N PRO A 5 -0.92 16.89 -9.93
CA PRO A 5 -1.51 15.90 -10.84
C PRO A 5 -2.60 16.48 -11.75
N TRP A 6 -3.35 17.49 -11.28
CA TRP A 6 -4.35 18.23 -12.07
C TRP A 6 -3.79 18.99 -13.28
N THR A 7 -2.46 19.07 -13.43
CA THR A 7 -1.77 19.67 -14.58
C THR A 7 -1.32 18.64 -15.62
N LEU A 8 -1.60 17.35 -15.40
CA LEU A 8 -1.28 16.29 -16.35
C LEU A 8 -2.12 16.44 -17.64
N PRO A 9 -1.64 15.90 -18.77
CA PRO A 9 -2.45 15.79 -19.98
C PRO A 9 -3.77 15.10 -19.71
N SER A 10 -4.84 15.50 -20.39
CA SER A 10 -6.19 14.94 -20.23
C SER A 10 -6.28 13.43 -20.49
N SER A 11 -5.29 12.85 -21.18
CA SER A 11 -5.17 11.41 -21.40
C SER A 11 -4.73 10.62 -20.16
N LEU A 12 -4.27 11.29 -19.09
CA LEU A 12 -3.83 10.67 -17.85
C LEU A 12 -4.79 11.03 -16.71
N SER A 13 -5.33 10.03 -16.03
CA SER A 13 -6.10 10.26 -14.80
C SER A 13 -5.18 10.82 -13.71
N PRO A 14 -5.44 12.00 -13.14
CA PRO A 14 -4.63 12.56 -12.06
C PRO A 14 -4.73 11.75 -10.77
N ASN A 15 -5.75 10.91 -10.64
CA ASN A 15 -6.12 10.25 -9.40
C ASN A 15 -5.59 8.81 -9.30
N CYS A 16 -4.79 8.36 -10.27
CA CYS A 16 -4.20 7.02 -10.27
C CYS A 16 -5.23 5.89 -10.13
N THR A 17 -6.39 6.05 -10.76
CA THR A 17 -7.52 5.12 -10.70
C THR A 17 -7.50 4.12 -11.85
N CYS A 18 -7.89 2.89 -11.56
CA CYS A 18 -8.15 1.84 -12.54
C CYS A 18 -9.64 1.45 -12.55
N PRO A 19 -10.17 0.93 -13.66
CA PRO A 19 -11.51 0.36 -13.71
C PRO A 19 -11.72 -0.70 -12.63
N PRO A 20 -12.93 -0.80 -12.02
CA PRO A 20 -13.21 -1.64 -10.84
C PRO A 20 -13.17 -3.17 -11.09
N HIS A 21 -13.01 -3.59 -12.35
CA HIS A 21 -13.05 -5.00 -12.74
C HIS A 21 -11.73 -5.42 -13.35
N LEU A 22 -11.12 -6.48 -12.83
CA LEU A 22 -9.81 -6.98 -13.25
C LEU A 22 -9.63 -7.10 -14.78
N PRO A 23 -10.56 -7.72 -15.54
CA PRO A 23 -10.40 -7.81 -16.99
C PRO A 23 -10.35 -6.44 -17.67
N THR A 24 -11.15 -5.49 -17.20
CA THR A 24 -11.18 -4.12 -17.73
C THR A 24 -9.98 -3.30 -17.28
N ALA A 25 -9.48 -3.50 -16.06
CA ALA A 25 -8.26 -2.87 -15.58
C ALA A 25 -7.05 -3.31 -16.41
N LEU A 26 -6.93 -4.62 -16.65
CA LEU A 26 -5.87 -5.19 -17.48
C LEU A 26 -5.92 -4.67 -18.92
N SER A 27 -7.11 -4.52 -19.51
CA SER A 27 -7.25 -3.95 -20.86
C SER A 27 -6.91 -2.46 -20.94
N GLN A 28 -6.81 -1.78 -19.80
CA GLN A 28 -6.35 -0.39 -19.68
C GLN A 28 -4.91 -0.28 -19.14
N ASN A 29 -4.12 -1.35 -19.25
CA ASN A 29 -2.73 -1.43 -18.80
C ASN A 29 -2.53 -1.13 -17.30
N CYS A 30 -3.54 -1.37 -16.48
CA CYS A 30 -3.35 -1.35 -15.04
C CYS A 30 -2.57 -2.58 -14.58
N THR A 31 -1.70 -2.39 -13.60
CA THR A 31 -0.90 -3.46 -12.98
C THR A 31 -0.96 -3.32 -11.47
N TYR A 32 -1.03 -4.45 -10.76
CA TYR A 32 -1.02 -4.47 -9.30
C TYR A 32 0.36 -4.05 -8.74
N ASP A 33 0.37 -3.04 -7.88
CA ASP A 33 1.57 -2.50 -7.24
C ASP A 33 1.59 -2.96 -5.79
N ALA A 34 2.55 -3.82 -5.43
CA ALA A 34 2.66 -4.37 -4.08
C ALA A 34 3.10 -3.33 -3.05
N LEU A 35 3.81 -2.27 -3.43
CA LEU A 35 4.16 -1.17 -2.53
C LEU A 35 2.90 -0.35 -2.23
N ALA A 36 2.11 -0.05 -3.24
CA ALA A 36 0.85 0.65 -3.07
C ALA A 36 -0.25 -0.23 -2.45
N ALA A 37 -0.21 -1.54 -2.65
CA ALA A 37 -1.37 -2.43 -2.48
C ALA A 37 -2.57 -1.98 -3.35
N ALA A 38 -2.32 -1.58 -4.60
CA ALA A 38 -3.36 -1.10 -5.51
C ALA A 38 -3.11 -1.47 -6.97
N TRP A 39 -4.18 -1.53 -7.74
CA TRP A 39 -4.11 -1.53 -9.21
C TRP A 39 -3.89 -0.12 -9.71
N LEU A 40 -2.76 0.10 -10.39
CA LEU A 40 -2.33 1.42 -10.83
C LEU A 40 -2.09 1.48 -12.33
N PRO A 41 -2.40 2.62 -12.98
CA PRO A 41 -1.98 2.88 -14.35
C PRO A 41 -0.46 3.16 -14.43
N PRO A 42 0.16 3.02 -15.61
CA PRO A 42 1.62 3.09 -15.75
C PRO A 42 2.27 4.41 -15.29
N HIS A 43 1.55 5.53 -15.38
CA HIS A 43 2.08 6.85 -14.96
C HIS A 43 2.15 7.03 -13.44
N CYS A 44 1.52 6.16 -12.65
CA CYS A 44 1.55 6.20 -11.18
C CYS A 44 2.47 5.13 -10.55
N ARG A 45 3.02 4.23 -11.38
CA ARG A 45 3.87 3.12 -10.93
C ARG A 45 5.35 3.45 -11.05
N ASP A 46 6.08 3.30 -9.96
CA ASP A 46 7.55 3.33 -9.93
C ASP A 46 8.07 1.89 -9.81
N GLU A 47 8.16 1.19 -10.95
CA GLU A 47 8.49 -0.24 -11.00
C GLU A 47 9.81 -0.57 -10.29
N ALA A 48 10.80 0.31 -10.39
CA ALA A 48 12.09 0.11 -9.76
C ALA A 48 11.96 0.14 -8.22
N LEU A 49 11.23 1.12 -7.69
CA LEU A 49 11.00 1.25 -6.25
C LEU A 49 10.10 0.13 -5.71
N THR A 50 9.04 -0.23 -6.43
CA THR A 50 8.16 -1.34 -6.05
C THR A 50 8.92 -2.66 -6.05
N SER A 51 9.81 -2.87 -7.03
CA SER A 51 10.69 -4.05 -7.08
C SER A 51 11.68 -4.09 -5.92
N GLU A 52 12.23 -2.96 -5.52
CA GLU A 52 13.13 -2.88 -4.35
C GLU A 52 12.37 -3.18 -3.06
N PHE A 53 11.18 -2.59 -2.90
CA PHE A 53 10.30 -2.85 -1.79
C PHE A 53 10.02 -4.34 -1.63
N THR A 54 9.62 -5.05 -2.69
CA THR A 54 9.29 -6.49 -2.62
C THR A 54 10.47 -7.40 -2.26
N ARG A 55 11.71 -6.89 -2.31
CA ARG A 55 12.95 -7.57 -1.90
C ARG A 55 13.56 -7.02 -0.61
N SER A 56 12.82 -6.23 0.15
CA SER A 56 13.30 -5.58 1.38
C SER A 56 12.73 -6.19 2.67
N GLY A 57 11.99 -7.28 2.55
CA GLY A 57 11.42 -8.01 3.68
C GLY A 57 12.43 -8.90 4.42
N PRO A 58 12.06 -9.39 5.62
CA PRO A 58 12.93 -10.23 6.44
C PRO A 58 13.01 -11.69 5.96
N GLY A 59 12.23 -12.08 4.96
CA GLY A 59 12.16 -13.44 4.44
C GLY A 59 13.32 -13.82 3.53
N VAL A 60 13.25 -15.05 3.00
CA VAL A 60 14.24 -15.57 2.04
C VAL A 60 14.30 -14.66 0.81
N ASN A 61 15.52 -14.28 0.41
CA ASN A 61 15.77 -13.35 -0.70
C ASN A 61 15.08 -11.98 -0.55
N GLY A 62 14.80 -11.57 0.69
CA GLY A 62 14.17 -10.28 0.95
C GLY A 62 12.65 -10.29 0.79
N SER A 63 12.00 -11.46 0.80
CA SER A 63 10.54 -11.53 0.64
C SER A 63 9.79 -11.02 1.87
N TRP A 64 8.59 -10.49 1.62
CA TRP A 64 7.60 -10.20 2.66
C TRP A 64 6.67 -11.40 2.86
N ALA A 65 6.17 -11.56 4.09
CA ALA A 65 5.09 -12.48 4.38
C ALA A 65 3.74 -11.75 4.25
N TYR A 66 2.78 -12.42 3.61
CA TYR A 66 1.41 -11.96 3.45
C TYR A 66 0.43 -13.02 3.94
N TYR A 67 -0.70 -12.59 4.48
CA TYR A 67 -1.69 -13.47 5.06
C TYR A 67 -3.11 -13.15 4.56
N ALA A 68 -3.92 -14.18 4.35
CA ALA A 68 -5.32 -14.05 3.96
C ALA A 68 -6.28 -13.96 5.16
N ASP A 69 -5.77 -14.05 6.38
CA ASP A 69 -6.54 -14.00 7.62
C ASP A 69 -5.89 -13.12 8.69
N ALA A 70 -6.72 -12.56 9.58
CA ALA A 70 -6.29 -11.70 10.68
C ALA A 70 -5.43 -12.41 11.74
N ASN A 71 -5.46 -13.75 11.82
CA ASN A 71 -4.60 -14.50 12.75
C ASN A 71 -3.20 -14.76 12.17
N GLY A 72 -2.96 -14.44 10.89
CA GLY A 72 -1.68 -14.68 10.22
C GLY A 72 -1.32 -16.15 10.09
N THR A 73 -2.33 -17.00 9.88
CA THR A 73 -2.18 -18.47 9.81
C THR A 73 -2.27 -19.01 8.39
N VAL A 74 -2.93 -18.28 7.50
CA VAL A 74 -3.15 -18.61 6.09
C VAL A 74 -2.23 -17.73 5.25
N VAL A 75 -1.07 -18.28 4.86
CA VAL A 75 -0.12 -17.60 3.97
C VAL A 75 -0.75 -17.42 2.59
N THR A 76 -0.50 -16.27 1.96
CA THR A 76 -0.92 -15.97 0.58
C THR A 76 0.23 -15.34 -0.22
N THR A 77 0.02 -15.19 -1.52
CA THR A 77 0.97 -14.62 -2.48
C THR A 77 0.51 -13.26 -2.99
N VAL A 78 1.44 -12.48 -3.56
CA VAL A 78 1.12 -11.19 -4.20
C VAL A 78 0.15 -11.40 -5.35
N GLU A 79 0.28 -12.50 -6.10
CA GLU A 79 -0.59 -12.86 -7.21
C GLU A 79 -2.02 -13.16 -6.75
N GLU A 80 -2.19 -13.90 -5.65
CA GLU A 80 -3.49 -14.17 -5.05
C GLU A 80 -4.13 -12.90 -4.51
N ILE A 81 -3.36 -12.03 -3.83
CA ILE A 81 -3.82 -10.71 -3.36
C ILE A 81 -4.29 -9.85 -4.54
N ALA A 82 -3.50 -9.77 -5.61
CA ALA A 82 -3.85 -9.01 -6.80
C ALA A 82 -5.17 -9.50 -7.41
N ALA A 83 -5.39 -10.82 -7.41
CA ALA A 83 -6.58 -11.46 -7.95
C ALA A 83 -7.86 -11.21 -7.11
N MET A 84 -7.75 -10.74 -5.87
CA MET A 84 -8.92 -10.41 -5.04
C MET A 84 -9.70 -9.19 -5.55
N GLY A 85 -9.04 -8.28 -6.29
CA GLY A 85 -9.65 -7.06 -6.82
C GLY A 85 -10.16 -6.11 -5.72
N GLU A 86 -11.18 -5.29 -6.02
CA GLU A 86 -11.69 -4.21 -5.14
C GLU A 86 -12.23 -4.64 -3.77
N LYS A 87 -12.46 -5.93 -3.53
CA LYS A 87 -12.97 -6.44 -2.25
C LYS A 87 -11.92 -7.21 -1.45
N GLY A 88 -10.68 -7.21 -1.93
CA GLY A 88 -9.59 -7.93 -1.29
C GLY A 88 -9.10 -7.25 -0.03
N LYS A 89 -8.87 -8.05 1.01
CA LYS A 89 -8.16 -7.67 2.22
C LYS A 89 -7.07 -8.70 2.47
N PHE A 90 -5.94 -8.23 2.96
CA PHE A 90 -4.85 -9.09 3.39
C PHE A 90 -4.18 -8.50 4.63
N TRP A 91 -3.40 -9.32 5.31
CA TRP A 91 -2.71 -8.94 6.53
C TRP A 91 -1.21 -9.04 6.34
N VAL A 92 -0.50 -8.07 6.91
CA VAL A 92 0.97 -7.96 6.86
C VAL A 92 1.52 -7.63 8.23
N ASP A 93 2.78 -8.00 8.46
CA ASP A 93 3.46 -7.61 9.69
C ASP A 93 3.66 -6.09 9.76
N ARG A 94 3.71 -5.56 10.99
CA ARG A 94 4.01 -4.15 11.24
C ARG A 94 5.27 -3.65 10.52
N ASP A 95 6.29 -4.49 10.35
CA ASP A 95 7.53 -4.11 9.68
C ASP A 95 7.31 -3.81 8.19
N TRP A 96 6.41 -4.54 7.51
CA TRP A 96 5.98 -4.22 6.16
C TRP A 96 5.34 -2.82 6.12
N HIS A 97 4.48 -2.51 7.08
CA HIS A 97 3.77 -1.23 7.14
C HIS A 97 4.73 -0.05 7.41
N LEU A 98 5.73 -0.25 8.26
CA LEU A 98 6.79 0.74 8.46
C LEU A 98 7.65 0.93 7.21
N ALA A 99 8.02 -0.16 6.53
CA ALA A 99 8.75 -0.08 5.27
C ALA A 99 7.93 0.68 4.21
N HIS A 100 6.64 0.36 4.05
CA HIS A 100 5.72 1.08 3.17
C HIS A 100 5.80 2.60 3.38
N CYS A 101 5.73 3.07 4.63
CA CYS A 101 5.86 4.50 4.95
C CYS A 101 7.18 5.12 4.47
N VAL A 102 8.31 4.43 4.67
CA VAL A 102 9.64 4.94 4.25
C VAL A 102 9.78 4.92 2.73
N PHE A 103 9.34 3.85 2.07
CA PHE A 103 9.34 3.74 0.62
C PHE A 103 8.41 4.75 -0.05
N TYR A 104 7.28 5.11 0.57
CA TYR A 104 6.43 6.19 0.06
C TYR A 104 7.07 7.57 0.17
N TRP A 105 7.85 7.81 1.23
CA TRP A 105 8.66 9.01 1.30
C TRP A 105 9.73 9.03 0.19
N GLU A 106 10.36 7.90 -0.11
CA GLU A 106 11.27 7.80 -1.24
C GLU A 106 10.55 8.05 -2.57
N LYS A 107 9.37 7.44 -2.80
CA LYS A 107 8.54 7.65 -3.99
C LYS A 107 8.26 9.14 -4.20
N TYR A 108 7.89 9.86 -3.14
CA TYR A 108 7.68 11.31 -3.17
C TYR A 108 8.94 12.08 -3.61
N MET A 109 10.11 11.70 -3.09
CA MET A 109 11.38 12.29 -3.52
C MET A 109 11.74 11.94 -4.97
N ARG A 110 11.30 10.78 -5.46
CA ARG A 110 11.57 10.31 -6.82
C ARG A 110 10.67 10.94 -7.88
N LEU A 111 9.53 11.51 -7.52
CA LEU A 111 8.58 12.11 -8.49
C LEU A 111 9.27 13.11 -9.45
N ARG A 112 10.17 13.97 -8.95
CA ARG A 112 10.95 14.92 -9.77
C ARG A 112 11.91 14.26 -10.77
N MET A 113 12.32 13.02 -10.52
CA MET A 113 13.27 12.28 -11.35
C MET A 113 12.55 11.35 -12.32
N THR A 114 11.45 10.74 -11.88
CA THR A 114 10.74 9.70 -12.63
C THR A 114 9.54 10.24 -13.39
N GLY A 115 9.06 11.44 -13.07
CA GLY A 115 7.83 12.01 -13.63
C GLY A 115 6.57 11.25 -13.24
N LYS A 116 6.67 10.28 -12.31
CA LYS A 116 5.54 9.51 -11.80
C LYS A 116 4.67 10.37 -10.92
N VAL A 117 3.43 9.92 -10.74
CA VAL A 117 2.42 10.60 -9.95
C VAL A 117 2.15 9.78 -8.70
N LEU A 118 1.99 10.46 -7.57
CA LEU A 118 1.61 9.85 -6.31
C LEU A 118 0.08 9.74 -6.23
N GLU A 119 -0.40 8.65 -5.66
CA GLU A 119 -1.82 8.41 -5.45
C GLU A 119 -2.37 9.34 -4.37
N GLU A 120 -3.58 9.87 -4.58
CA GLU A 120 -4.20 10.89 -3.71
C GLU A 120 -4.28 10.44 -2.22
N ARG A 121 -4.54 9.16 -1.97
CA ARG A 121 -4.59 8.60 -0.60
C ARG A 121 -3.26 8.68 0.15
N PHE A 122 -2.14 8.81 -0.56
CA PHE A 122 -0.79 8.94 0.01
C PHE A 122 -0.25 10.37 -0.10
N ASP A 123 -0.71 11.15 -1.08
CA ASP A 123 -0.32 12.55 -1.31
C ASP A 123 -1.09 13.53 -0.41
N ASN A 124 -1.12 13.27 0.90
CA ASN A 124 -1.79 14.14 1.85
C ASN A 124 -1.10 14.17 3.24
N VAL A 125 -1.20 15.32 3.90
CA VAL A 125 -0.60 15.55 5.22
C VAL A 125 -1.13 14.58 6.30
N PRO A 126 -2.44 14.23 6.34
CA PRO A 126 -2.93 13.19 7.25
C PRO A 126 -2.17 11.87 7.15
N HIS A 127 -1.91 11.37 5.94
CA HIS A 127 -1.17 10.13 5.72
C HIS A 127 0.29 10.24 6.22
N VAL A 128 0.98 11.35 5.91
CA VAL A 128 2.33 11.62 6.45
C VAL A 128 2.34 11.66 7.98
N ARG A 129 1.33 12.26 8.60
CA ARG A 129 1.19 12.30 10.07
C ARG A 129 0.93 10.92 10.66
N HIS A 130 0.15 10.07 9.98
CA HIS A 130 -0.07 8.68 10.38
C HIS A 130 1.25 7.89 10.39
N CYS A 131 1.99 7.90 9.27
CA CYS A 131 3.30 7.26 9.18
C CYS A 131 4.28 7.80 10.23
N GLY A 132 4.31 9.12 10.44
CA GLY A 132 5.14 9.74 11.46
C GLY A 132 4.79 9.33 12.89
N ARG A 133 3.53 8.98 13.20
CA ARG A 133 3.16 8.41 14.50
C ARG A 133 3.62 6.97 14.61
N LEU A 134 3.40 6.15 13.57
CA LEU A 134 3.83 4.74 13.55
C LEU A 134 5.34 4.59 13.75
N LEU A 135 6.15 5.41 13.08
CA LEU A 135 7.61 5.39 13.20
C LEU A 135 8.11 5.79 14.60
N ARG A 136 7.35 6.60 15.35
CA ARG A 136 7.69 7.02 16.72
C ARG A 136 7.18 6.04 17.77
N LYS A 137 6.18 5.20 17.45
CA LYS A 137 5.73 4.13 18.34
C LYS A 137 6.85 3.09 18.47
N GLY A 138 7.15 2.69 19.71
CA GLY A 138 8.07 1.59 19.99
C GLY A 138 7.60 0.26 19.40
N LYS A 139 8.45 -0.76 19.48
CA LYS A 139 8.08 -2.12 19.09
C LYS A 139 6.97 -2.62 20.04
N PRO A 140 5.82 -3.09 19.52
CA PRO A 140 4.78 -3.64 20.37
C PRO A 140 5.25 -4.92 21.08
N GLU A 141 4.62 -5.24 22.21
CA GLU A 141 4.75 -6.57 22.81
C GLU A 141 3.99 -7.57 21.93
N GLY A 142 4.71 -8.56 21.40
CA GLY A 142 4.15 -9.56 20.50
C GLY A 142 4.07 -9.14 19.03
N ARG A 143 3.39 -9.98 18.24
CA ARG A 143 3.22 -9.80 16.79
C ARG A 143 1.98 -8.97 16.52
N VAL A 144 2.12 -7.95 15.68
CA VAL A 144 1.00 -7.11 15.23
C VAL A 144 0.86 -7.23 13.72
N LEU A 145 -0.33 -7.63 13.29
CA LEU A 145 -0.72 -7.65 11.89
C LEU A 145 -1.56 -6.43 11.57
N VAL A 146 -1.31 -5.87 10.39
CA VAL A 146 -2.03 -4.72 9.84
C VAL A 146 -2.89 -5.24 8.70
N GLU A 147 -4.19 -4.93 8.75
CA GLU A 147 -5.11 -5.16 7.64
C GLU A 147 -4.85 -4.13 6.53
N VAL A 148 -4.78 -4.59 5.28
CA VAL A 148 -4.55 -3.77 4.09
C VAL A 148 -5.60 -4.12 3.04
N ASP A 149 -6.26 -3.10 2.50
CA ASP A 149 -7.21 -3.25 1.39
C ASP A 149 -6.50 -3.24 0.03
N VAL A 150 -6.97 -4.10 -0.87
CA VAL A 150 -6.64 -4.05 -2.29
C VAL A 150 -7.61 -3.10 -2.97
N VAL A 151 -7.09 -2.00 -3.52
CA VAL A 151 -7.93 -0.98 -4.18
C VAL A 151 -7.66 -0.86 -5.67
N MET A 152 -8.70 -0.53 -6.43
CA MET A 152 -8.57 -0.07 -7.82
C MET A 152 -8.76 1.45 -7.93
N ASP A 153 -9.48 2.05 -6.97
CA ASP A 153 -9.57 3.48 -6.79
C ASP A 153 -8.57 3.95 -5.72
N SER A 154 -7.42 4.42 -6.18
CA SER A 154 -6.31 4.83 -5.31
C SER A 154 -6.54 6.19 -4.60
N ARG A 155 -7.75 6.74 -4.67
CA ARG A 155 -8.19 7.86 -3.83
C ARG A 155 -8.73 7.39 -2.48
N LEU A 156 -9.22 6.16 -2.42
CA LEU A 156 -9.86 5.64 -1.22
C LEU A 156 -8.79 5.25 -0.19
N ASP A 157 -8.81 5.96 0.94
CA ASP A 157 -8.25 5.48 2.20
C ASP A 157 -9.39 4.80 2.96
N LEU A 158 -9.53 3.47 2.79
CA LEU A 158 -10.58 2.70 3.47
C LEU A 158 -10.30 2.48 4.96
N GLY A 159 -9.23 3.08 5.48
CA GLY A 159 -8.96 3.18 6.90
C GLY A 159 -8.38 1.90 7.45
N THR A 160 -7.07 1.90 7.69
CA THR A 160 -6.47 0.98 8.66
C THR A 160 -7.04 1.30 10.05
N VAL A 161 -8.06 0.58 10.47
CA VAL A 161 -8.40 0.50 11.89
C VAL A 161 -7.33 -0.39 12.51
N GLU A 162 -6.44 0.17 13.33
CA GLU A 162 -5.61 -0.63 14.23
C GLU A 162 -6.59 -1.39 15.13
N VAL A 163 -6.84 -2.69 14.86
CA VAL A 163 -7.62 -3.54 15.76
C VAL A 163 -6.71 -3.87 16.95
N GLU A 164 -6.69 -2.97 17.94
CA GLU A 164 -6.16 -3.30 19.25
C GLU A 164 -7.02 -4.44 19.82
N HIS A 165 -6.45 -5.65 19.87
CA HIS A 165 -7.01 -6.72 20.70
C HIS A 165 -6.75 -6.33 22.16
N GLY A 166 -7.60 -5.45 22.68
CA GLY A 166 -7.58 -5.04 24.08
C GLY A 166 -7.87 -6.23 24.97
N GLY A 167 -6.80 -6.81 25.53
CA GLY A 167 -6.89 -7.65 26.72
C GLY A 167 -7.51 -6.83 27.84
N GLY A 168 -8.67 -7.26 28.34
CA GLY A 168 -9.36 -6.61 29.44
C GLY A 168 -8.50 -6.61 30.69
N HIS A 169 -8.08 -5.42 31.13
CA HIS A 169 -7.75 -5.19 32.52
C HIS A 169 -9.03 -4.83 33.25
N GLY A 170 -9.58 -5.81 33.98
CA GLY A 170 -10.53 -5.54 35.05
C GLY A 170 -9.78 -4.88 36.21
N GLU A 171 -10.22 -3.69 36.62
CA GLU A 171 -9.82 -3.07 37.87
C GLU A 171 -10.63 -3.68 39.03
N HIS A 172 -9.88 -4.11 40.06
CA HIS A 172 -10.28 -4.15 41.45
C HIS A 172 -9.40 -3.17 42.21
#